data_AF-A0A0K9CNJ6-F1
#
_entry.id   AF-A0A0K9CNJ6-F1
#
_cell.length_a   1.000
_cell.length_b   1.000
_cell.length_c   1.000
_cell.angle_alpha   90.00
_cell.angle_beta   90.00
_cell.angle_gamma   90.00
#
_symmetry.space_group_name_H-M   'P 1'
#
loop_
_entity.id
_entity.type
_entity.pdbx_description
1 polymer ?
#
loop_
_entity_poly.entity_id
_entity_poly.type
_entity_poly.pdbx_seq_one_letter_code
_entity_poly.pdbx_strand_id
1 'polypeptide(L)'
;MLDLENIIVIGVSHENLSLLERENFMRTRPKYIIEKLYADKKIDAYINLSTCLRTEFYIELNSNIDAEEIKDLFSVDMIIKKG
;
A
#
# COMPACT_ATOMS: atom_id res chain seq x y z
N MET A 1 -21.71 3.17 8.34
CA MET A 1 -20.93 4.41 8.12
C MET A 1 -19.49 3.96 7.98
N LEU A 2 -18.79 4.33 6.91
CA LEU A 2 -17.37 3.96 6.74
C LEU A 2 -16.58 4.57 7.90
N ASP A 3 -15.89 3.73 8.65
CA ASP A 3 -15.01 4.18 9.71
C ASP A 3 -13.67 4.58 9.09
N LEU A 4 -13.55 5.87 8.79
CA LEU A 4 -12.39 6.43 8.11
C LEU A 4 -11.09 6.25 8.92
N GLU A 5 -11.20 6.04 10.25
CA GLU A 5 -10.05 5.76 11.11
C GLU A 5 -9.34 4.45 10.74
N ASN A 6 -10.05 3.52 10.10
CA ASN A 6 -9.49 2.24 9.64
C ASN A 6 -8.94 2.30 8.21
N ILE A 7 -9.06 3.43 7.52
CA ILE A 7 -8.55 3.57 6.15
C ILE A 7 -7.14 4.16 6.20
N ILE A 8 -6.22 3.46 5.55
CA ILE A 8 -4.87 3.94 5.30
C ILE A 8 -4.59 4.04 3.80
N VAL A 9 -3.64 4.89 3.45
CA VAL A 9 -3.00 4.89 2.15
C VAL A 9 -1.55 4.53 2.35
N ILE A 10 -1.09 3.48 1.68
CA ILE A 10 0.32 3.12 1.63
C ILE A 10 0.80 3.11 0.18
N GLY A 11 1.91 3.77 -0.11
CA GLY A 11 2.37 3.84 -1.49
C GLY A 11 3.70 4.52 -1.71
N VAL A 12 4.07 4.59 -2.98
CA VAL A 12 5.22 5.35 -3.46
C VAL A 12 4.76 6.38 -4.47
N SER A 13 5.50 7.46 -4.58
CA SER A 13 5.25 8.52 -5.54
C SER A 13 6.56 9.15 -6.01
N HIS A 14 6.42 10.14 -6.89
CA HIS A 14 7.52 10.99 -7.30
C HIS A 14 8.12 11.87 -6.20
N GLU A 15 7.46 11.95 -5.04
CA GLU A 15 7.97 12.71 -3.89
C GLU A 15 9.05 11.93 -3.11
N ASN A 16 8.96 10.60 -3.04
CA ASN A 16 9.88 9.76 -2.25
C ASN A 16 10.77 8.84 -3.09
N LEU A 17 10.38 8.47 -4.32
CA LEU A 17 11.19 7.64 -5.21
C LEU A 17 11.47 8.36 -6.53
N SER A 18 12.67 8.18 -7.07
CA SER A 18 13.03 8.56 -8.44
C SER A 18 12.27 7.74 -9.49
N LEU A 19 12.32 8.15 -10.76
CA LEU A 19 11.68 7.41 -11.86
C LEU A 19 12.17 5.96 -11.94
N LEU A 20 13.49 5.75 -11.91
CA LEU A 20 14.10 4.42 -12.00
C LEU A 20 13.71 3.54 -10.81
N GLU A 21 13.66 4.08 -9.60
CA GLU A 21 13.22 3.36 -8.41
C GLU A 21 11.75 2.95 -8.51
N ARG A 22 10.87 3.84 -9.03
CA ARG A 22 9.46 3.49 -9.27
C ARG A 22 9.29 2.41 -10.33
N GLU A 23 10.07 2.44 -11.41
CA GLU A 23 10.04 1.38 -12.42
C GLU A 23 10.50 0.03 -11.84
N ASN A 24 11.58 0.05 -11.05
CA ASN A 24 12.07 -1.15 -10.36
C ASN A 24 11.06 -1.66 -9.34
N PHE A 25 10.40 -0.78 -8.59
CA PHE A 25 9.32 -1.13 -7.68
C PHE A 25 8.17 -1.81 -8.40
N MET A 26 7.72 -1.31 -9.55
CA MET A 26 6.64 -1.97 -10.30
C MET A 26 7.02 -3.36 -10.80
N ARG A 27 8.31 -3.63 -11.06
CA ARG A 27 8.80 -4.97 -11.44
C ARG A 27 8.69 -5.99 -10.30
N THR A 28 8.70 -5.56 -9.03
CA THR A 28 8.47 -6.46 -7.88
C THR A 28 7.00 -6.89 -7.75
N ARG A 29 6.12 -6.33 -8.59
CA ARG A 29 4.67 -6.61 -8.64
C ARG A 29 4.01 -6.39 -7.27
N PRO A 30 4.08 -5.17 -6.71
CA PRO A 30 3.65 -4.85 -5.35
C PRO A 30 2.17 -5.18 -5.06
N LYS A 31 1.33 -5.18 -6.10
CA LYS A 31 -0.08 -5.59 -6.00
C LYS A 31 -0.26 -6.98 -5.36
N TYR A 32 0.61 -7.94 -5.66
CA TYR A 32 0.48 -9.30 -5.12
C TYR A 32 0.68 -9.38 -3.61
N ILE A 33 1.46 -8.46 -3.03
CA ILE A 33 1.64 -8.37 -1.58
C ILE A 33 0.30 -8.04 -0.92
N ILE A 34 -0.40 -7.01 -1.43
CA ILE A 34 -1.70 -6.59 -0.91
C ILE A 34 -2.80 -7.61 -1.22
N GLU A 35 -2.80 -8.20 -2.41
CA GLU A 35 -3.73 -9.29 -2.76
C GLU A 35 -3.61 -10.47 -1.81
N LYS A 36 -2.39 -10.83 -1.40
CA LYS A 36 -2.16 -11.89 -0.43
C LYS A 36 -2.72 -11.53 0.94
N LEU A 37 -2.49 -10.30 1.42
CA LEU A 37 -3.08 -9.84 2.69
C LEU A 37 -4.61 -9.92 2.67
N TYR A 38 -5.24 -9.54 1.56
CA TYR A 38 -6.68 -9.65 1.40
C TYR A 38 -7.15 -11.12 1.37
N ALA A 39 -6.48 -11.98 0.61
CA ALA A 39 -6.80 -13.40 0.55
C ALA A 39 -6.66 -14.11 1.92
N ASP A 40 -5.66 -13.70 2.71
CA ASP A 40 -5.41 -14.19 4.06
C ASP A 40 -6.32 -13.53 5.11
N LYS A 41 -7.26 -12.67 4.70
CA LYS A 41 -8.18 -11.90 5.55
C LYS A 41 -7.48 -11.02 6.59
N LYS A 42 -6.25 -10.60 6.30
CA LYS A 42 -5.47 -9.67 7.13
C LYS A 42 -5.93 -8.22 6.97
N ILE A 43 -6.61 -7.91 5.88
CA ILE A 43 -7.24 -6.61 5.61
C ILE A 43 -8.66 -6.85 5.08
N ASP A 44 -9.55 -5.89 5.26
CA ASP A 44 -10.97 -6.04 4.90
C ASP A 44 -11.26 -5.68 3.44
N ALA A 45 -10.55 -4.68 2.90
CA ALA A 45 -10.67 -4.27 1.51
C ALA A 45 -9.42 -3.52 1.05
N TYR A 46 -9.23 -3.43 -0.27
CA TYR A 46 -8.21 -2.55 -0.84
C TYR A 46 -8.57 -2.03 -2.25
N ILE A 47 -7.99 -0.90 -2.62
CA ILE A 47 -7.99 -0.33 -3.97
C ILE A 47 -6.55 -0.02 -4.37
N ASN A 48 -6.17 -0.42 -5.58
CA ASN A 48 -4.88 -0.09 -6.17
C ASN A 48 -5.02 1.10 -7.13
N LEU A 49 -4.32 2.18 -6.83
CA LEU A 49 -4.14 3.34 -7.70
C LEU A 49 -2.72 3.31 -8.27
N SER A 50 -2.58 3.01 -9.56
CA SER A 50 -1.28 3.03 -10.25
C SER A 50 -1.30 4.02 -11.42
N THR A 51 -0.34 4.93 -11.41
CA THR A 51 -0.08 5.93 -12.46
C THR A 51 1.43 6.04 -12.66
N CYS A 52 1.88 6.81 -13.66
CA CYS A 52 3.32 7.05 -13.86
C CYS A 52 4.00 7.79 -12.69
N LEU A 53 3.23 8.51 -11.87
CA LEU A 53 3.75 9.36 -10.80
C LEU A 53 3.57 8.76 -9.39
N ARG A 54 2.74 7.72 -9.25
CA ARG A 54 2.44 7.11 -7.96
C ARG A 54 1.87 5.70 -8.12
N THR A 55 2.17 4.85 -7.16
CA THR A 55 1.50 3.57 -6.93
C THR A 55 1.10 3.55 -5.46
N GLU A 56 -0.20 3.63 -5.21
CA GLU A 56 -0.80 3.76 -3.89
C GLU A 56 -1.85 2.68 -3.68
N PHE A 57 -1.90 2.15 -2.47
CA PHE A 57 -2.89 1.18 -2.01
C PHE A 57 -3.71 1.83 -0.91
N TYR A 58 -4.99 2.00 -1.19
CA TYR A 58 -5.98 2.40 -0.21
C TYR A 58 -6.46 1.12 0.45
N ILE A 59 -6.30 1.00 1.76
CA ILE A 59 -6.52 -0.25 2.50
C ILE A 59 -7.47 0.05 3.65
N GLU A 60 -8.50 -0.79 3.79
CA GLU A 60 -9.33 -0.85 4.99
C GLU A 60 -8.70 -1.89 5.92
N LEU A 61 -8.12 -1.42 7.02
CA LEU A 61 -7.50 -2.24 8.05
C LEU A 61 -8.56 -2.93 8.91
N ASN A 62 -8.17 -4.05 9.50
CA ASN A 62 -8.89 -4.69 10.60
C ASN A 62 -7.94 -4.90 11.78
N SER A 63 -8.40 -5.52 12.86
CA SER A 63 -7.61 -5.71 14.08
C SER A 63 -6.44 -6.71 13.95
N ASN A 64 -6.17 -7.28 12.76
CA ASN A 64 -5.17 -8.33 12.58
C ASN A 64 -3.80 -7.84 12.10
N ILE A 65 -3.67 -6.58 11.68
CA ILE A 65 -2.43 -6.00 11.16
C ILE A 65 -2.45 -4.48 11.30
N ASP A 66 -1.29 -3.88 11.57
CA ASP A 66 -1.13 -2.43 11.55
C ASP A 66 -0.47 -1.91 10.26
N ALA A 67 -0.48 -0.58 10.08
CA ALA A 67 0.04 0.06 8.88
C ALA A 67 1.57 -0.07 8.72
N GLU A 68 2.31 -0.16 9.82
CA GLU A 68 3.77 -0.25 9.79
C GLU A 68 4.20 -1.68 9.41
N GLU A 69 3.49 -2.70 9.93
CA GLU A 69 3.66 -4.10 9.50
C GLU A 69 3.48 -4.27 8.00
N ILE A 70 2.51 -3.57 7.39
CA ILE A 70 2.29 -3.61 5.93
C ILE A 70 3.45 -2.93 5.19
N LYS A 71 3.99 -1.83 5.74
CA LYS A 71 5.11 -1.10 5.14
C LYS A 71 6.38 -1.94 5.09
N ASP A 72 6.66 -2.72 6.12
CA ASP A 72 7.82 -3.60 6.19
C ASP A 72 7.80 -4.73 5.15
N LEU A 73 6.64 -5.00 4.53
CA LEU A 73 6.54 -5.97 3.42
C LEU A 73 7.13 -5.45 2.10
N PHE A 74 7.36 -4.14 1.98
CA PHE A 74 7.89 -3.53 0.77
C PHE A 74 9.39 -3.22 0.92
N SER A 75 10.16 -3.48 -0.14
CA SER A 75 11.61 -3.28 -0.14
C SER A 75 12.07 -1.84 -0.41
N VAL A 76 11.16 -0.87 -0.29
CA VAL A 76 11.41 0.56 -0.58
C VAL A 76 10.75 1.41 0.49
N ASP A 77 11.19 2.66 0.62
CA ASP A 77 10.58 3.58 1.56
C ASP A 77 9.15 3.93 1.11
N MET A 78 8.14 3.51 1.89
CA MET A 78 6.72 3.73 1.59
C MET A 78 6.18 4.91 2.39
N ILE A 79 5.37 5.74 1.75
CA ILE A 79 4.59 6.79 2.40
C ILE A 79 3.32 6.16 2.98
N ILE A 80 3.03 6.44 4.25
CA ILE A 80 1.76 6.09 4.91
C ILE A 80 0.97 7.37 5.20
N LYS A 81 -0.33 7.37 4.87
CA LYS A 81 -1.29 8.40 5.27
C LYS A 81 -2.46 7.71 5.97
N LYS A 82 -2.93 8.26 7.09
CA LYS A 82 -4.14 7.82 7.79
C LYS A 82 -5.29 8.76 7.47
N GLY A 83 -6.49 8.20 7.29
CA GLY A 83 -7.73 8.94 7.07
C GLY A 83 -8.16 9.80 8.25
#